data_AF-A0A965YL60-F1
#
_entry.id   AF-A0A965YL60-F1
#
_cell.length_a   1.000
_cell.length_b   1.000
_cell.length_c   1.000
_cell.angle_alpha   90.00
_cell.angle_beta   90.00
_cell.angle_gamma   90.00
#
_symmetry.space_group_name_H-M   'P 1'
#
loop_
_entity.id
_entity.type
_entity.pdbx_description
1 polymer ?
#
loop_
_entity_poly.entity_id
_entity_poly.type
_entity_poly.pdbx_seq_one_letter_code
_entity_poly.pdbx_strand_id
1 'polypeptide(L)'
;MAYFPNAFQKLLVGLPKTQVESFITDTVATTSIAAGQIGVVNKATDQTIDVSNIATAVYADYPLVYLAQGSFHTVDKLGGSFHGGYQETIKSQGINPKYVSDFYVTSPGASVSEIWSVCGEGCELPCETTYRLRIDIKGSPVLRALNHNLYYHVDAYTGCCTDADAPNNVDPNTVLLQWADEINAQNQLKEFVNAFVINREEDVEVSYDSASTLVTDDAAFVPVEGMVITGENIP
;
A
#
# COMPACT_ATOMS: atom_id res chain seq x y z
N MET A 1 35.18 -16.25 -2.66
CA MET A 1 34.24 -16.29 -3.80
C MET A 1 32.98 -16.98 -3.31
N ALA A 2 31.91 -16.22 -3.11
CA ALA A 2 30.68 -16.76 -2.52
C ALA A 2 30.00 -17.70 -3.51
N TYR A 3 29.95 -18.99 -3.15
CA TYR A 3 29.40 -20.09 -3.93
C TYR A 3 27.96 -20.31 -3.47
N PHE A 4 27.01 -19.62 -4.10
CA PHE A 4 25.56 -19.79 -3.82
C PHE A 4 24.81 -19.98 -5.15
N PRO A 5 24.56 -21.21 -5.64
CA PRO A 5 23.93 -21.37 -6.95
C PRO A 5 22.50 -21.94 -6.93
N ASN A 6 21.66 -21.66 -5.90
CA ASN A 6 20.26 -22.17 -5.93
C ASN A 6 19.20 -21.37 -5.13
N ALA A 7 19.46 -20.12 -4.74
CA ALA A 7 18.50 -19.35 -3.93
C ALA A 7 18.22 -17.91 -4.42
N PHE A 8 18.46 -17.60 -5.69
CA PHE A 8 18.00 -16.32 -6.25
C PHE A 8 16.57 -16.47 -6.76
N GLN A 9 15.62 -15.93 -6.00
CA GLN A 9 14.25 -15.73 -6.46
C GLN A 9 14.27 -14.70 -7.58
N LYS A 10 13.83 -15.08 -8.77
CA LYS A 10 13.69 -14.15 -9.89
C LYS A 10 12.27 -13.63 -9.93
N LEU A 11 12.12 -12.32 -9.78
CA LEU A 11 10.85 -11.63 -9.90
C LEU A 11 10.66 -11.15 -11.35
N LEU A 12 9.51 -11.47 -11.94
CA LEU A 12 9.05 -10.90 -13.21
C LEU A 12 7.83 -10.03 -12.91
N VAL A 13 7.73 -8.88 -13.58
CA VAL A 13 6.70 -7.86 -13.29
C VAL A 13 5.78 -7.67 -14.49
N GLY A 14 4.58 -8.23 -14.42
CA GLY A 14 3.57 -8.03 -15.45
C GLY A 14 2.95 -6.63 -15.37
N LEU A 15 2.80 -5.96 -16.51
CA LEU A 15 2.00 -4.73 -16.60
C LEU A 15 0.50 -5.07 -16.57
N PRO A 16 -0.38 -4.24 -15.99
CA PRO A 16 -1.80 -4.52 -15.94
C PRO A 16 -2.41 -4.62 -17.35
N LYS A 17 -3.43 -5.48 -17.50
CA LYS A 17 -4.15 -5.72 -18.77
C LYS A 17 -4.63 -4.44 -19.47
N THR A 18 -4.89 -3.38 -18.72
CA THR A 18 -5.30 -2.07 -19.24
C THR A 18 -4.21 -1.36 -20.05
N GLN A 19 -2.95 -1.72 -19.89
CA GLN A 19 -1.82 -1.18 -20.67
C GLN A 19 -1.37 -2.18 -21.74
N VAL A 20 -1.07 -3.42 -21.33
CA VAL A 20 -0.65 -4.51 -22.20
C VAL A 20 -1.11 -5.82 -21.57
N GLU A 21 -1.51 -6.82 -22.35
CA GLU A 21 -1.74 -8.16 -21.79
C GLU A 21 -0.45 -8.67 -21.13
N SER A 22 -0.49 -8.85 -19.82
CA SER A 22 0.67 -9.18 -18.99
C SER A 22 1.27 -10.54 -19.35
N PHE A 23 0.45 -11.44 -19.87
CA PHE A 23 0.83 -12.80 -20.22
C PHE A 23 0.54 -13.06 -21.69
N ILE A 24 1.57 -13.48 -22.44
CA ILE A 24 1.46 -13.80 -23.86
C ILE A 24 0.80 -15.16 -23.99
N THR A 25 -0.24 -15.22 -24.83
CA THR A 25 -0.95 -16.45 -25.13
C THR A 25 -0.59 -17.05 -26.48
N ASP A 26 0.14 -16.33 -27.33
CA ASP A 26 0.48 -16.75 -28.70
C ASP A 26 1.94 -17.23 -28.80
N THR A 27 2.28 -17.84 -29.95
CA THR A 27 3.66 -18.21 -30.27
C THR A 27 4.44 -17.01 -30.82
N VAL A 28 5.42 -16.53 -30.06
CA VAL A 28 6.21 -15.33 -30.34
C VAL A 28 7.68 -15.59 -29.99
N ALA A 29 8.62 -15.04 -30.77
CA ALA A 29 10.04 -15.12 -30.44
C ALA A 29 10.35 -14.34 -29.15
N THR A 30 11.30 -14.82 -28.34
CA THR A 30 11.70 -14.11 -27.11
C THR A 30 12.09 -12.65 -27.35
N THR A 31 12.74 -12.34 -28.47
CA THR A 31 13.11 -10.96 -28.84
C THR A 31 11.92 -10.04 -29.15
N SER A 32 10.72 -10.60 -29.35
CA SER A 32 9.50 -9.86 -29.66
C SER A 32 8.55 -9.73 -28.46
N ILE A 33 8.97 -10.21 -27.28
CA ILE A 33 8.21 -10.00 -26.03
C ILE A 33 8.33 -8.52 -25.66
N ALA A 34 7.20 -7.81 -25.66
CA ALA A 34 7.18 -6.38 -25.33
C ALA A 34 7.45 -6.13 -23.84
N ALA A 35 7.86 -4.89 -23.51
CA ALA A 35 8.10 -4.47 -22.14
C ALA A 35 6.91 -4.80 -21.23
N GLY A 36 7.16 -5.49 -20.12
CA GLY A 36 6.12 -5.86 -19.15
C GLY A 36 5.20 -7.01 -19.56
N GLN A 37 5.42 -7.64 -20.72
CA GLN A 37 4.82 -8.92 -21.08
C GLN A 37 5.68 -10.08 -20.57
N ILE A 38 5.02 -11.17 -20.18
CA ILE A 38 5.63 -12.41 -19.70
C ILE A 38 5.10 -13.57 -20.55
N GLY A 39 5.94 -14.54 -20.89
CA GLY A 39 5.51 -15.76 -21.56
C GLY A 39 6.22 -17.00 -21.05
N VAL A 40 5.57 -18.16 -21.18
CA VAL A 40 6.22 -19.46 -21.03
C VAL A 40 6.94 -19.79 -22.33
N VAL A 41 8.22 -20.08 -22.27
CA VAL A 41 9.07 -20.28 -23.45
C VAL A 41 9.51 -21.73 -23.54
N ASN A 42 9.38 -22.32 -24.72
CA ASN A 42 9.96 -23.63 -25.02
C ASN A 42 11.48 -23.48 -25.16
N LYS A 43 12.26 -24.21 -24.34
CA LYS A 43 13.73 -24.13 -24.40
C LYS A 43 14.31 -24.58 -25.73
N ALA A 44 13.63 -25.46 -26.47
CA ALA A 44 14.10 -25.98 -27.74
C ALA A 44 14.04 -24.94 -28.87
N THR A 45 13.02 -24.08 -28.88
CA THR A 45 12.77 -23.11 -29.96
C THR A 45 13.01 -21.66 -29.55
N ASP A 46 13.15 -21.38 -28.24
CA ASP A 46 13.23 -20.03 -27.67
C ASP A 46 12.08 -19.10 -28.13
N GLN A 47 10.90 -19.70 -28.32
CA GLN A 47 9.61 -19.06 -28.60
C GLN A 47 8.61 -19.34 -27.47
N THR A 48 7.70 -18.39 -27.24
CA THR A 48 6.59 -18.58 -26.31
C THR A 48 5.70 -19.73 -26.77
N ILE A 49 5.18 -20.47 -25.79
CA ILE A 49 4.21 -21.55 -26.01
C ILE A 49 2.84 -20.89 -26.14
N ASP A 50 2.10 -21.27 -27.18
CA ASP A 50 0.69 -20.90 -27.29
C ASP A 50 -0.11 -21.59 -26.16
N VAL A 51 -0.68 -20.78 -25.27
CA VAL A 51 -1.48 -21.23 -24.13
C VAL A 51 -2.97 -20.93 -24.28
N SER A 52 -3.41 -20.55 -25.48
CA SER A 52 -4.83 -20.36 -25.77
C SER A 52 -5.62 -21.68 -25.76
N ASN A 53 -4.95 -22.82 -25.90
CA ASN A 53 -5.56 -24.16 -25.88
C ASN A 53 -4.67 -25.21 -25.19
N ILE A 54 -4.62 -25.20 -23.85
CA ILE A 54 -3.68 -25.99 -23.03
C ILE A 54 -4.17 -27.44 -22.78
N ALA A 55 -5.31 -27.85 -23.32
CA ALA A 55 -5.92 -29.15 -23.00
C ALA A 55 -5.06 -30.36 -23.41
N THR A 56 -4.08 -30.17 -24.28
CA THR A 56 -3.23 -31.25 -24.83
C THR A 56 -1.74 -31.08 -24.53
N ALA A 57 -1.33 -30.10 -23.71
CA ALA A 57 0.08 -29.89 -23.41
C ALA A 57 0.65 -31.10 -22.64
N VAL A 58 1.64 -31.78 -23.24
CA VAL A 58 2.29 -32.95 -22.66
C VAL A 58 3.77 -32.69 -22.39
N TYR A 59 4.30 -33.34 -21.35
CA TYR A 59 5.71 -33.24 -20.97
C TYR A 59 6.67 -33.63 -22.11
N ALA A 60 6.25 -34.54 -23.00
CA ALA A 60 7.06 -34.97 -24.14
C ALA A 60 7.38 -33.83 -25.11
N ASP A 61 6.45 -32.89 -25.30
CA ASP A 61 6.61 -31.76 -26.22
C ASP A 61 7.39 -30.61 -25.56
N TYR A 62 7.30 -30.50 -24.23
CA TYR A 62 7.91 -29.44 -23.43
C TYR A 62 8.68 -29.99 -22.22
N PRO A 63 9.77 -30.74 -22.44
CA PRO A 63 10.52 -31.36 -21.34
C PRO A 63 11.25 -30.34 -20.45
N LEU A 64 11.49 -29.12 -20.98
CA LEU A 64 12.10 -28.00 -20.30
C LEU A 64 11.54 -26.69 -20.84
N VAL A 65 11.00 -25.87 -19.95
CA VAL A 65 10.46 -24.53 -20.26
C VAL A 65 11.16 -23.47 -19.41
N TYR A 66 11.01 -22.19 -19.73
CA TYR A 66 11.42 -21.11 -18.83
C TYR A 66 10.48 -19.93 -19.01
N LEU A 67 10.46 -19.02 -18.04
CA LEU A 67 9.70 -17.78 -18.13
C LEU A 67 10.59 -16.69 -18.71
N ALA A 68 10.06 -15.91 -19.65
CA ALA A 68 10.74 -14.74 -20.17
C ALA A 68 9.85 -13.51 -20.07
N GLN A 69 10.45 -12.38 -19.70
CA GLN A 69 9.82 -11.08 -19.66
C GLN A 69 10.53 -10.12 -20.61
N GLY A 70 9.77 -9.29 -21.33
CA GLY A 70 10.33 -8.22 -22.15
C GLY A 70 10.94 -7.12 -21.29
N SER A 71 12.10 -6.61 -21.70
CA SER A 71 12.81 -5.57 -20.94
C SER A 71 12.04 -4.26 -20.91
N PHE A 72 12.05 -3.57 -19.77
CA PHE A 72 11.56 -2.19 -19.66
C PHE A 72 12.58 -1.16 -20.18
N HIS A 73 13.82 -1.56 -20.42
CA HIS A 73 14.84 -0.64 -20.90
C HIS A 73 14.62 -0.31 -22.38
N THR A 74 14.61 0.99 -22.70
CA THR A 74 14.50 1.49 -24.08
C THR A 74 15.87 1.70 -24.73
N VAL A 75 16.96 1.54 -23.99
CA VAL A 75 18.33 1.73 -24.46
C VAL A 75 19.12 0.47 -24.12
N ASP A 76 19.78 -0.10 -25.13
CA ASP A 76 20.52 -1.34 -24.96
C ASP A 76 21.89 -1.17 -24.28
N LYS A 77 22.45 0.05 -24.27
CA LYS A 77 23.78 0.34 -23.71
C LYS A 77 23.71 1.47 -22.69
N LEU A 78 24.26 1.25 -21.50
CA LEU A 78 24.42 2.27 -20.47
C LEU A 78 25.89 2.67 -20.38
N GLY A 79 26.19 3.97 -20.50
CA GLY A 79 27.53 4.54 -20.29
C GLY A 79 28.62 4.01 -21.22
N GLY A 80 28.82 4.67 -22.37
CA GLY A 80 30.05 4.51 -23.18
C GLY A 80 30.42 3.05 -23.53
N SER A 81 29.52 2.34 -24.21
CA SER A 81 29.77 1.12 -24.99
C SER A 81 30.24 -0.19 -24.30
N PHE A 82 30.65 -0.20 -23.03
CA PHE A 82 31.23 -1.42 -22.43
C PHE A 82 30.21 -2.35 -21.75
N HIS A 83 28.99 -1.88 -21.46
CA HIS A 83 27.89 -2.69 -20.92
C HIS A 83 26.67 -2.61 -21.85
N GLY A 84 26.21 -3.77 -22.34
CA GLY A 84 25.09 -3.90 -23.28
C GLY A 84 24.19 -5.10 -22.95
N GLY A 85 23.11 -5.27 -23.71
CA GLY A 85 22.12 -6.33 -23.48
C GLY A 85 20.98 -5.92 -22.56
N TYR A 86 20.82 -4.62 -22.28
CA TYR A 86 19.74 -4.13 -21.42
C TYR A 86 18.36 -4.29 -22.07
N GLN A 87 18.28 -4.34 -23.41
CA GLN A 87 17.03 -4.62 -24.13
C GLN A 87 16.68 -6.10 -24.21
N GLU A 88 17.57 -7.00 -23.78
CA GLU A 88 17.30 -8.43 -23.81
C GLU A 88 16.21 -8.83 -22.82
N THR A 89 15.49 -9.90 -23.15
CA THR A 89 14.50 -10.47 -22.25
C THR A 89 15.12 -10.96 -20.95
N ILE A 90 14.38 -10.77 -19.87
CA ILE A 90 14.72 -11.24 -18.54
C ILE A 90 14.21 -12.67 -18.41
N LYS A 91 15.13 -13.65 -18.38
CA LYS A 91 14.79 -15.09 -18.42
C LYS A 91 14.95 -15.78 -17.07
N SER A 92 14.01 -16.64 -16.67
CA SER A 92 14.18 -17.53 -15.52
C SER A 92 15.21 -18.64 -15.80
N GLN A 93 15.56 -19.39 -14.76
CA GLN A 93 16.19 -20.68 -14.96
C GLN A 93 15.21 -21.64 -15.67
N GLY A 94 15.75 -22.65 -16.35
CA GLY A 94 14.95 -23.73 -16.92
C GLY A 94 14.15 -24.47 -15.84
N ILE A 95 12.86 -24.56 -16.06
CA ILE A 95 11.86 -25.27 -15.27
C ILE A 95 11.56 -26.56 -15.99
N ASN A 96 11.82 -27.69 -15.34
CA ASN A 96 11.39 -28.99 -15.84
C ASN A 96 10.00 -29.29 -15.24
N PRO A 97 8.92 -29.31 -16.06
CA PRO A 97 7.55 -29.44 -15.55
C PRO A 97 7.32 -30.74 -14.75
N LYS A 98 8.10 -31.79 -15.01
CA LYS A 98 8.03 -33.06 -14.26
C LYS A 98 8.28 -32.91 -12.76
N TYR A 99 9.05 -31.90 -12.36
CA TYR A 99 9.40 -31.64 -10.96
C TYR A 99 8.57 -30.53 -10.32
N VAL A 100 7.58 -29.97 -11.03
CA VAL A 100 6.67 -28.97 -10.46
C VAL A 100 5.52 -29.71 -9.79
N SER A 101 5.39 -29.53 -8.47
CA SER A 101 4.33 -30.19 -7.69
C SER A 101 3.08 -29.32 -7.53
N ASP A 102 3.24 -28.01 -7.44
CA ASP A 102 2.16 -27.09 -7.11
C ASP A 102 2.44 -25.66 -7.61
N PHE A 103 1.36 -24.89 -7.81
CA PHE A 103 1.40 -23.47 -8.17
C PHE A 103 0.56 -22.69 -7.17
N TYR A 104 1.14 -21.63 -6.61
CA TYR A 104 0.45 -20.75 -5.67
C TYR A 104 0.12 -19.43 -6.34
N VAL A 105 -1.13 -18.99 -6.17
CA VAL A 105 -1.59 -17.66 -6.55
C VAL A 105 -2.08 -16.95 -5.31
N THR A 106 -1.53 -15.76 -5.09
CA THR A 106 -2.01 -14.86 -4.04
C THR A 106 -2.68 -13.67 -4.72
N SER A 107 -4.00 -13.60 -4.65
CA SER A 107 -4.73 -12.41 -5.04
C SER A 107 -4.61 -11.33 -3.95
N PRO A 108 -4.40 -10.05 -4.29
CA PRO A 108 -4.55 -8.99 -3.30
C PRO A 108 -5.98 -9.00 -2.75
N GLY A 109 -6.13 -8.83 -1.44
CA GLY A 109 -7.43 -8.55 -0.84
C GLY A 109 -7.96 -7.18 -1.29
N ALA A 110 -9.28 -6.98 -1.23
CA ALA A 110 -9.84 -5.65 -1.40
C ALA A 110 -9.26 -4.73 -0.32
N SER A 111 -8.84 -3.52 -0.70
CA SER A 111 -8.41 -2.52 0.27
C SER A 111 -9.59 -2.13 1.14
N VAL A 112 -9.45 -2.29 2.45
CA VAL A 112 -10.41 -1.81 3.44
C VAL A 112 -9.75 -0.69 4.24
N SER A 113 -10.49 0.37 4.50
CA SER A 113 -10.05 1.42 5.42
C SER A 113 -10.14 0.89 6.84
N GLU A 114 -9.05 1.01 7.59
CA GLU A 114 -9.02 0.75 9.03
C GLU A 114 -9.44 2.04 9.75
N ILE A 115 -10.47 1.96 10.59
CA ILE A 115 -10.98 3.09 11.37
C ILE A 115 -10.65 2.81 12.84
N TRP A 116 -9.98 3.74 13.49
CA TRP A 116 -9.65 3.67 14.91
C TRP A 116 -10.31 4.82 15.66
N SER A 117 -10.98 4.51 16.77
CA SER A 117 -11.61 5.50 17.64
C SER A 117 -10.73 5.74 18.86
N VAL A 118 -10.41 7.01 19.11
CA VAL A 118 -9.76 7.48 20.33
C VAL A 118 -10.82 8.12 21.20
N CYS A 119 -10.76 7.94 22.53
CA CYS A 119 -11.73 8.55 23.46
C CYS A 119 -13.20 8.18 23.17
N GLY A 120 -13.54 6.88 23.14
CA GLY A 120 -14.90 6.42 22.84
C GLY A 120 -15.96 6.67 23.93
N GLU A 121 -15.60 6.52 25.22
CA GLU A 121 -16.47 6.77 26.37
C GLU A 121 -15.62 7.18 27.58
N GLY A 122 -16.05 8.17 28.36
CA GLY A 122 -15.39 8.56 29.61
C GLY A 122 -13.96 9.10 29.46
N CYS A 123 -13.68 9.93 28.44
CA CYS A 123 -12.36 10.55 28.31
C CYS A 123 -12.17 11.66 29.35
N GLU A 124 -11.67 11.29 30.52
CA GLU A 124 -11.29 12.22 31.58
C GLU A 124 -9.86 12.74 31.30
N LEU A 125 -9.79 13.97 30.82
CA LEU A 125 -8.51 14.65 30.52
C LEU A 125 -8.31 15.78 31.53
N PRO A 126 -7.50 15.60 32.59
CA PRO A 126 -7.12 16.69 33.48
C PRO A 126 -6.44 17.84 32.74
N CYS A 127 -6.74 19.06 33.20
CA CYS A 127 -6.04 20.28 32.82
C CYS A 127 -4.53 20.22 33.15
N GLU A 128 -3.77 21.17 32.59
CA GLU A 128 -2.32 21.33 32.73
C GLU A 128 -1.49 20.10 32.30
N THR A 129 -2.09 19.20 31.52
CA THR A 129 -1.45 17.99 31.01
C THR A 129 -1.25 18.08 29.50
N THR A 130 -0.06 17.71 29.02
CA THR A 130 0.21 17.50 27.59
C THR A 130 0.01 16.04 27.25
N TYR A 131 -0.94 15.74 26.37
CA TYR A 131 -1.19 14.41 25.86
C TYR A 131 -0.48 14.21 24.52
N ARG A 132 0.26 13.11 24.43
CA ARG A 132 0.97 12.71 23.21
C ARG A 132 0.33 11.48 22.60
N LEU A 133 -0.17 11.60 21.37
CA LEU A 133 -0.60 10.46 20.58
C LEU A 133 0.52 10.07 19.62
N ARG A 134 0.88 8.79 19.63
CA ARG A 134 1.84 8.20 18.69
C ARG A 134 1.09 7.40 17.64
N ILE A 135 1.35 7.71 16.38
CA ILE A 135 0.76 7.05 15.22
C ILE A 135 1.85 6.29 14.47
N ASP A 136 1.66 4.98 14.36
CA ASP A 136 2.59 4.06 13.72
C ASP A 136 1.92 3.45 12.48
N ILE A 137 2.31 3.92 11.29
CA ILE A 137 1.72 3.43 10.04
C ILE A 137 2.66 2.45 9.37
N LYS A 138 2.13 1.27 9.08
CA LYS A 138 2.85 0.11 8.55
C LYS A 138 2.24 -0.33 7.24
N GLY A 139 3.05 -0.94 6.40
CA GLY A 139 2.58 -1.61 5.20
C GLY A 139 3.34 -1.23 3.93
N SER A 140 3.03 -1.95 2.86
CA SER A 140 3.68 -1.77 1.56
C SER A 140 3.52 -0.37 0.94
N PRO A 141 2.37 0.33 1.06
CA PRO A 141 2.22 1.69 0.55
C PRO A 141 3.20 2.68 1.20
N VAL A 142 3.28 2.68 2.53
CA VAL A 142 4.20 3.54 3.30
C VAL A 142 5.66 3.21 2.99
N LEU A 143 6.01 1.92 2.95
CA LEU A 143 7.37 1.49 2.60
C LEU A 143 7.74 1.87 1.17
N ARG A 144 6.79 1.90 0.23
CA ARG A 144 7.07 2.32 -1.15
C ARG A 144 7.27 3.83 -1.25
N ALA A 145 6.53 4.61 -0.48
CA ALA A 145 6.64 6.07 -0.48
C ALA A 145 7.86 6.58 0.29
N LEU A 146 8.12 6.02 1.47
CA LEU A 146 9.12 6.56 2.41
C LEU A 146 10.34 5.66 2.60
N ASN A 147 10.37 4.43 2.07
CA ASN A 147 11.41 3.41 2.30
C ASN A 147 11.58 2.96 3.76
N HIS A 148 10.72 3.42 4.67
CA HIS A 148 10.67 3.02 6.08
C HIS A 148 9.24 3.10 6.60
N ASN A 149 8.99 2.54 7.78
CA ASN A 149 7.70 2.70 8.46
C ASN A 149 7.55 4.14 8.94
N LEU A 150 6.35 4.72 8.83
CA LEU A 150 6.08 6.08 9.27
C LEU A 150 5.71 6.06 10.75
N TYR A 151 6.38 6.94 11.50
CA TYR A 151 6.19 7.14 12.92
C TYR A 151 6.00 8.63 13.16
N TYR A 152 4.92 9.01 13.82
CA TYR A 152 4.66 10.40 14.11
C TYR A 152 4.06 10.58 15.50
N HIS A 153 4.41 11.70 16.13
CA HIS A 153 3.88 12.09 17.43
C HIS A 153 3.14 13.41 17.26
N VAL A 154 1.88 13.44 17.68
CA VAL A 154 1.10 14.67 17.82
C VAL A 154 0.90 14.94 19.30
N ASP A 155 1.06 16.20 19.68
CA ASP A 155 0.98 16.64 21.06
C ASP A 155 -0.19 17.62 21.18
N ALA A 156 -0.97 17.50 22.25
CA ALA A 156 -2.04 18.42 22.55
C ALA A 156 -1.95 18.83 24.00
N TYR A 157 -2.01 20.15 24.23
CA TYR A 157 -1.98 20.71 25.57
C TYR A 157 -3.39 21.09 25.99
N THR A 158 -3.81 20.63 27.17
CA THR A 158 -5.14 20.88 27.73
C THR A 158 -5.35 22.31 28.23
N GLY A 159 -4.30 23.14 28.25
CA GLY A 159 -4.37 24.49 28.81
C GLY A 159 -4.16 24.51 30.33
N CYS A 160 -4.18 25.70 30.92
CA CYS A 160 -4.01 25.86 32.36
C CYS A 160 -5.27 25.51 33.13
N CYS A 161 -5.11 24.94 34.33
CA CYS A 161 -6.20 24.77 35.28
C CYS A 161 -6.70 26.13 35.79
N THR A 162 -8.00 26.23 36.08
CA THR A 162 -8.56 27.42 36.75
C THR A 162 -8.18 27.48 38.23
N ASP A 163 -7.98 26.32 38.85
CA ASP A 163 -7.49 26.15 40.23
C ASP A 163 -6.36 25.12 40.25
N ALA A 164 -5.17 25.52 40.70
CA ALA A 164 -3.98 24.65 40.70
C ALA A 164 -4.06 23.49 41.73
N ASP A 165 -4.89 23.63 42.76
CA ASP A 165 -5.03 22.64 43.85
C ASP A 165 -6.17 21.63 43.61
N ALA A 166 -6.96 21.80 42.53
CA ALA A 166 -8.07 20.93 42.16
C ALA A 166 -8.22 20.88 40.62
N PRO A 167 -7.43 20.05 39.93
CA PRO A 167 -7.46 19.98 38.46
C PRO A 167 -8.84 19.52 37.99
N ASN A 168 -9.49 20.35 37.18
CA ASN A 168 -10.73 20.01 36.51
C ASN A 168 -10.46 19.25 35.21
N ASN A 169 -11.41 18.42 34.79
CA ASN A 169 -11.37 17.80 33.47
C ASN A 169 -11.69 18.87 32.42
N VAL A 170 -10.89 18.92 31.36
CA VAL A 170 -11.15 19.78 30.21
C VAL A 170 -12.06 19.06 29.21
N ASP A 171 -12.76 19.83 28.37
CA ASP A 171 -13.52 19.27 27.26
C ASP A 171 -12.57 18.45 26.35
N PRO A 172 -12.82 17.14 26.17
CA PRO A 172 -12.01 16.28 25.30
C PRO A 172 -11.87 16.80 23.87
N ASN A 173 -12.86 17.55 23.36
CA ASN A 173 -12.80 18.15 22.03
C ASN A 173 -11.57 19.05 21.87
N THR A 174 -11.12 19.71 22.94
CA THR A 174 -9.92 20.57 22.91
C THR A 174 -8.67 19.78 22.50
N VAL A 175 -8.50 18.57 23.04
CA VAL A 175 -7.36 17.70 22.76
C VAL A 175 -7.52 17.00 21.42
N LEU A 176 -8.72 16.49 21.15
CA LEU A 176 -9.01 15.74 19.92
C LEU A 176 -8.92 16.62 18.67
N LEU A 177 -9.38 17.88 18.73
CA LEU A 177 -9.27 18.82 17.63
C LEU A 177 -7.81 19.19 17.35
N GLN A 178 -7.01 19.48 18.38
CA GLN A 178 -5.58 19.77 18.21
C GLN A 178 -4.85 18.60 17.51
N TRP A 179 -5.12 17.36 17.94
CA TRP A 179 -4.56 16.18 17.27
C TRP A 179 -5.05 16.03 15.83
N ALA A 180 -6.35 16.22 15.57
CA ALA A 180 -6.90 16.09 14.23
C ALA A 180 -6.29 17.11 13.25
N ASP A 181 -6.16 18.37 13.69
CA ASP A 181 -5.55 19.44 12.90
C ASP A 181 -4.08 19.14 12.61
N GLU A 182 -3.30 18.70 13.60
CA GLU A 182 -1.90 18.32 13.39
C GLU A 182 -1.75 17.15 12.42
N ILE A 183 -2.58 16.10 12.54
CA ILE A 183 -2.53 14.93 11.65
C ILE A 183 -2.80 15.36 10.20
N ASN A 184 -3.84 16.18 9.99
CA ASN A 184 -4.28 16.59 8.65
C ASN A 184 -3.35 17.66 8.02
N ALA A 185 -2.64 18.45 8.83
CA ALA A 185 -1.68 19.44 8.35
C ALA A 185 -0.38 18.81 7.81
N GLN A 186 0.01 17.63 8.32
CA GLN A 186 1.29 17.01 7.98
C GLN A 186 1.27 16.36 6.59
N ASN A 187 2.14 16.85 5.68
CA ASN A 187 2.15 16.39 4.29
C ASN A 187 2.49 14.89 4.14
N GLN A 188 3.24 14.31 5.09
CA GLN A 188 3.62 12.91 5.08
C GLN A 188 2.55 11.99 5.67
N LEU A 189 1.66 12.49 6.53
CA LEU A 189 0.61 11.71 7.19
C LEU A 189 -0.71 11.76 6.45
N LYS A 190 -1.09 12.93 5.90
CA LYS A 190 -2.39 13.15 5.26
C LYS A 190 -2.66 12.25 4.05
N GLU A 191 -1.62 11.68 3.44
CA GLU A 191 -1.75 10.73 2.33
C GLU A 191 -2.14 9.32 2.81
N PHE A 192 -1.99 9.02 4.11
CA PHE A 192 -2.21 7.70 4.68
C PHE A 192 -3.30 7.67 5.76
N VAL A 193 -3.46 8.75 6.52
CA VAL A 193 -4.42 8.87 7.63
C VAL A 193 -5.15 10.19 7.51
N ASN A 194 -6.46 10.13 7.71
CA ASN A 194 -7.33 11.29 7.85
C ASN A 194 -7.97 11.22 9.25
N ALA A 195 -7.87 12.32 10.00
CA ALA A 195 -8.44 12.44 11.33
C ALA A 195 -9.67 13.38 11.31
N PHE A 196 -10.73 12.98 11.99
CA PHE A 196 -11.92 13.81 12.21
C PHE A 196 -12.44 13.57 13.63
N VAL A 197 -13.12 14.57 14.18
CA VAL A 197 -13.70 14.53 15.54
C VAL A 197 -15.21 14.46 15.41
N ILE A 198 -15.83 13.52 16.13
CA ILE A 198 -17.29 13.40 16.23
C ILE A 198 -17.66 13.69 17.67
N ASN A 199 -18.53 14.67 17.88
CA ASN A 199 -19.18 14.85 19.17
C ASN A 199 -20.38 13.91 19.24
N ARG A 200 -20.43 13.05 20.27
CA ARG A 200 -21.59 12.23 20.53
C ARG A 200 -22.52 13.08 21.39
N GLU A 201 -23.66 13.52 20.86
CA GLU A 201 -24.63 14.30 21.62
C GLU A 201 -25.05 13.55 22.90
N GLU A 202 -24.55 14.02 24.05
CA GLU A 202 -25.34 14.12 25.27
C GLU A 202 -25.41 15.63 25.57
N ASP A 203 -26.60 16.14 25.91
CA ASP A 203 -26.91 17.57 26.06
C ASP A 203 -25.79 18.38 26.76
N VAL A 204 -25.01 19.17 26.02
CA VAL A 204 -24.01 20.11 26.58
C VAL A 204 -24.22 21.51 26.00
N GLU A 205 -24.62 22.45 26.87
CA GLU A 205 -24.61 23.89 26.60
C GLU A 205 -23.15 24.38 26.45
N VAL A 206 -22.76 24.82 25.24
CA VAL A 206 -21.42 25.37 24.98
C VAL A 206 -21.48 26.90 24.85
N SER A 207 -20.75 27.59 25.73
CA SER A 207 -20.47 29.03 25.64
C SER A 207 -19.30 29.27 24.69
N TYR A 208 -19.51 30.07 23.65
CA TYR A 208 -18.52 30.35 22.61
C TYR A 208 -17.46 31.38 23.05
N ASP A 209 -16.18 31.01 22.97
CA ASP A 209 -15.13 31.94 22.51
C ASP A 209 -14.06 31.19 21.68
N SER A 210 -14.11 31.43 20.36
CA SER A 210 -13.01 31.34 19.38
C SER A 210 -12.16 30.05 19.26
N ALA A 211 -12.58 29.09 18.42
CA ALA A 211 -11.78 28.53 17.30
C ALA A 211 -12.51 27.39 16.54
N SER A 212 -12.40 27.44 15.20
CA SER A 212 -12.61 26.40 14.17
C SER A 212 -13.90 25.56 14.20
N THR A 213 -14.79 25.89 13.28
CA THR A 213 -16.03 25.20 12.95
C THR A 213 -15.80 23.91 12.16
N LEU A 214 -16.12 22.77 12.75
CA LEU A 214 -16.85 21.63 12.14
C LEU A 214 -17.35 20.73 13.28
N VAL A 215 -18.53 21.08 13.82
CA VAL A 215 -19.36 20.17 14.61
C VAL A 215 -20.41 19.64 13.64
N THR A 216 -20.24 18.43 13.08
CA THR A 216 -21.38 17.77 12.44
C THR A 216 -22.26 17.20 13.53
N ASP A 217 -23.30 17.97 13.83
CA ASP A 217 -24.41 17.70 14.74
C ASP A 217 -25.35 16.62 14.17
N ASP A 218 -24.77 15.47 13.77
CA ASP A 218 -25.55 14.36 13.21
C ASP A 218 -25.19 13.05 13.91
N ALA A 219 -25.94 12.77 14.98
CA ALA A 219 -25.87 11.56 15.81
C ALA A 219 -26.08 10.24 15.05
N ALA A 220 -26.25 10.28 13.72
CA ALA A 220 -26.48 9.12 12.86
C ALA A 220 -25.22 8.54 12.20
N PHE A 221 -24.06 9.19 12.27
CA PHE A 221 -22.85 8.73 11.57
C PHE A 221 -21.69 8.40 12.51
N VAL A 222 -21.69 7.18 13.05
CA VAL A 222 -20.47 6.55 13.59
C VAL A 222 -19.89 5.68 12.46
N PRO A 223 -18.75 6.04 11.85
CA PRO A 223 -18.17 5.23 10.79
C PRO A 223 -17.73 3.88 11.36
N VAL A 224 -18.34 2.81 10.85
CA VAL A 224 -18.10 1.43 11.28
C VAL A 224 -16.95 0.84 10.46
N GLU A 225 -16.20 -0.09 11.03
CA GLU A 225 -15.14 -0.84 10.34
C GLU A 225 -15.64 -1.36 8.98
N GLY A 226 -14.96 -0.99 7.88
CA GLY A 226 -15.36 -1.32 6.51
C GLY A 226 -16.23 -0.29 5.78
N MET A 227 -16.58 0.86 6.40
CA MET A 227 -17.24 1.97 5.70
C MET A 227 -16.23 2.84 4.92
N VAL A 228 -16.55 3.10 3.65
CA VAL A 228 -15.83 4.09 2.84
C VAL A 228 -16.51 5.44 3.05
N ILE A 229 -15.83 6.37 3.72
CA ILE A 229 -16.30 7.75 3.85
C ILE A 229 -16.01 8.44 2.51
N THR A 230 -17.05 8.84 1.78
CA THR A 230 -16.93 9.66 0.57
C THR A 230 -17.57 11.02 0.85
N GLY A 231 -16.87 12.10 0.48
CA GLY A 231 -17.32 13.47 0.64
C GLY A 231 -16.68 14.36 -0.43
N GLU A 232 -17.43 15.34 -0.94
CA GLU A 232 -16.87 16.36 -1.82
C GLU A 232 -15.85 17.19 -1.01
N ASN A 233 -14.60 17.23 -1.50
CA ASN A 233 -13.38 17.74 -0.85
C ASN A 233 -12.61 16.75 0.03
N ILE A 234 -12.79 15.44 -0.16
CA ILE A 234 -11.78 14.45 0.19
C ILE A 234 -10.93 14.22 -1.09
N PRO A 235 -9.59 14.43 -1.07
CA PRO A 235 -8.76 14.14 -2.23
C PRO A 235 -8.82 12.67 -2.65
#